data_AF-R5DZ44-F1
#
_entry.id   AF-R5DZ44-F1
#
_cell.length_a   1.000
_cell.length_b   1.000
_cell.length_c   1.000
_cell.angle_alpha   90.00
_cell.angle_beta   90.00
_cell.angle_gamma   90.00
#
_symmetry.space_group_name_H-M   'P 1'
#
loop_
_entity.id
_entity.type
_entity.pdbx_description
1 polymer ?
#
loop_
_entity_poly.entity_id
_entity_poly.type
_entity_poly.pdbx_seq_one_letter_code
_entity_poly.pdbx_strand_id
1 'polypeptide(L)' 'MSKKQYKSLDYNSRVVLEQLLKAGYSKKDIAVTIGVSYYTILRELKINNMTALTYNAQEAQKRKMKLRLERERKIAENN' A
#
# COMPACT_ATOMS: atom_id res chain seq x y z
N MET A 1 7.67 -9.94 -22.52
CA MET A 1 7.00 -10.02 -21.20
C MET A 1 6.33 -8.69 -20.92
N SER A 2 4.99 -8.65 -20.84
CA SER A 2 4.25 -7.44 -20.44
C SER A 2 4.71 -6.98 -19.05
N LYS A 3 5.15 -5.72 -18.91
CA LYS A 3 5.38 -5.12 -17.59
C LYS A 3 4.02 -5.11 -16.88
N LYS A 4 3.82 -5.99 -15.90
CA LYS A 4 2.67 -5.92 -14.99
C LYS A 4 2.66 -4.50 -14.41
N GLN A 5 1.68 -3.69 -14.82
CA GLN A 5 1.47 -2.37 -14.24
C GLN A 5 1.07 -2.58 -12.78
N TYR A 6 1.93 -2.15 -11.87
CA TYR A 6 1.66 -2.25 -10.44
C TYR A 6 0.55 -1.27 -10.07
N LYS A 7 -0.64 -1.80 -9.80
CA LYS A 7 -1.73 -1.00 -9.26
C LYS A 7 -1.40 -0.63 -7.81
N SER A 8 -1.29 0.66 -7.55
CA SER A 8 -1.15 1.15 -6.17
C SER A 8 -2.49 0.99 -5.46
N LEU A 9 -2.47 0.65 -4.17
CA LEU A 9 -3.67 0.64 -3.35
C LEU A 9 -4.26 2.06 -3.26
N ASP A 10 -5.58 2.15 -3.39
CA ASP A 10 -6.37 3.35 -3.13
C ASP A 10 -6.69 3.46 -1.64
N TYR A 11 -7.15 4.64 -1.20
CA TYR A 11 -7.41 4.87 0.22
C TYR A 11 -8.47 3.91 0.77
N ASN A 12 -9.57 3.69 0.04
CA ASN A 12 -10.61 2.75 0.46
C ASN A 12 -10.06 1.33 0.61
N SER A 13 -9.20 0.88 -0.33
CA SER A 13 -8.53 -0.42 -0.23
C SER A 13 -7.60 -0.51 0.97
N ARG A 14 -6.94 0.60 1.38
CA ARG A 14 -6.14 0.64 2.62
C ARG A 14 -7.01 0.50 3.86
N VAL A 15 -8.19 1.13 3.89
CA VAL A 15 -9.13 1.03 5.01
C VAL A 15 -9.65 -0.41 5.15
N VAL A 16 -10.04 -1.04 4.04
CA VAL A 16 -10.46 -2.45 4.04
C VAL A 16 -9.31 -3.36 4.48
N LEU A 17 -8.09 -3.11 4.00
CA LEU A 17 -6.89 -3.83 4.43
C LEU A 17 -6.68 -3.72 5.95
N GLU A 18 -6.78 -2.53 6.52
CA GLU A 18 -6.64 -2.29 7.96
C GLU A 18 -7.68 -3.08 8.77
N GLN A 19 -8.95 -3.00 8.39
CA GLN A 19 -10.03 -3.71 9.07
C GLN A 19 -9.80 -5.22 9.06
N LEU A 20 -9.44 -5.79 7.90
CA LEU A 20 -9.24 -7.23 7.76
C LEU A 20 -7.97 -7.72 8.46
N LEU A 21 -6.89 -6.93 8.46
CA LEU A 21 -5.67 -7.27 9.20
C LEU A 21 -5.94 -7.30 10.72
N LYS A 22 -6.70 -6.32 11.23
CA LYS A 22 -7.09 -6.25 12.64
C LYS A 22 -8.07 -7.37 13.04
N ALA A 23 -8.92 -7.79 12.11
CA ALA A 23 -9.80 -8.94 12.28
C ALA A 23 -9.05 -10.30 12.16
N GLY A 24 -7.75 -10.30 11.88
CA GLY A 24 -6.92 -11.52 11.88
C GLY A 24 -6.97 -12.32 10.58
N TYR A 25 -7.54 -11.78 9.50
CA TYR A 25 -7.58 -12.47 8.21
C TYR A 25 -6.17 -12.68 7.63
N SER A 26 -6.01 -13.78 6.88
CA SER A 26 -4.75 -14.04 6.20
C SER A 26 -4.53 -13.01 5.09
N LYS A 27 -3.26 -12.63 4.87
CA LYS A 27 -2.89 -11.69 3.82
C LYS A 27 -3.25 -12.19 2.41
N LYS A 28 -3.38 -13.51 2.21
CA LYS A 28 -3.81 -14.10 0.94
C LYS A 28 -5.30 -13.83 0.71
N ASP A 29 -6.13 -14.06 1.72
CA ASP A 29 -7.58 -13.84 1.62
C ASP A 29 -7.88 -12.35 1.44
N ILE A 30 -7.19 -11.50 2.18
CA ILE A 30 -7.30 -10.04 2.05
C ILE A 30 -6.95 -9.58 0.63
N ALA A 31 -5.90 -10.15 0.04
CA ALA A 31 -5.49 -9.82 -1.32
C ALA A 31 -6.59 -10.18 -2.34
N VAL A 32 -7.25 -11.33 -2.16
CA VAL A 32 -8.40 -11.75 -2.97
C VAL A 32 -9.57 -10.77 -2.79
N THR A 33 -9.94 -10.44 -1.54
CA THR A 33 -11.04 -9.51 -1.24
C THR A 33 -10.83 -8.12 -1.84
N ILE A 34 -9.60 -7.61 -1.80
CA ILE A 34 -9.25 -6.29 -2.36
C ILE A 34 -9.04 -6.35 -3.88
N GLY A 35 -8.86 -7.54 -4.46
CA GLY A 35 -8.57 -7.71 -5.88
C GLY A 35 -7.14 -7.30 -6.27
N VAL A 36 -6.17 -7.53 -5.37
CA VAL A 36 -4.75 -7.24 -5.60
C VAL A 36 -3.89 -8.49 -5.41
N SER A 37 -2.64 -8.42 -5.85
CA SER A 37 -1.71 -9.52 -5.59
C SER A 37 -1.30 -9.57 -4.11
N TYR A 38 -1.05 -10.77 -3.61
CA TYR A 38 -0.46 -10.97 -2.27
C TYR A 38 0.81 -10.12 -2.04
N TYR A 39 1.66 -10.02 -3.06
CA TYR A 39 2.88 -9.20 -3.01
C TYR A 39 2.60 -7.70 -2.90
N THR A 40 1.46 -7.22 -3.38
CA THR A 40 1.02 -5.83 -3.21
C THR A 40 0.81 -5.52 -1.73
N ILE A 41 0.16 -6.43 -1.00
CA ILE A 41 -0.08 -6.29 0.45
C ILE A 41 1.25 -6.31 1.21
N LEU A 42 2.14 -7.27 0.92
CA LEU A 42 3.45 -7.33 1.58
C LEU A 42 4.29 -6.07 1.33
N ARG A 43 4.28 -5.56 0.10
CA ARG A 43 5.02 -4.35 -0.26
C ARG A 43 4.45 -3.12 0.43
N GLU A 44 3.13 -3.00 0.53
CA GLU A 44 2.47 -1.92 1.25
C GLU A 44 2.91 -1.90 2.73
N LEU A 45 2.88 -3.06 3.40
CA LEU A 45 3.35 -3.19 4.78
C LEU A 45 4.82 -2.79 4.91
N LYS A 46 5.68 -3.28 4.00
CA LYS A 46 7.12 -2.99 4.00
C LYS A 46 7.43 -1.50 3.80
N ILE A 47 6.76 -0.83 2.85
CA ILE A 47 6.99 0.60 2.56
C ILE A 47 6.59 1.49 3.74
N ASN A 48 5.54 1.11 4.44
CA ASN A 48 5.04 1.85 5.59
C ASN A 48 5.72 1.43 6.91
N ASN A 49 6.60 0.43 6.87
CA ASN A 49 7.22 -0.17 8.05
C ASN A 49 6.19 -0.60 9.12
N MET A 50 5.10 -1.22 8.66
CA MET A 50 3.97 -1.63 9.49
C MET A 50 3.78 -3.15 9.47
N THR A 51 3.22 -3.67 10.55
CA THR A 51 2.82 -5.07 10.68
C THR A 51 1.31 -5.19 10.52
N ALA A 52 0.77 -6.42 10.51
CA ALA A 52 -0.68 -6.62 10.50
C ALA A 52 -1.39 -5.95 11.68
N LEU A 53 -0.76 -5.95 12.86
CA LEU A 53 -1.34 -5.39 14.08
C LEU A 53 -1.24 -3.87 14.14
N THR A 54 -0.20 -3.31 13.53
CA THR A 54 0.12 -1.87 13.61
C THR A 54 -0.25 -1.10 12.34
N TYR A 55 -0.84 -1.76 11.33
CA TYR A 55 -1.18 -1.11 10.08
C TYR A 55 -2.27 -0.04 10.28
N ASN A 56 -2.01 1.16 9.76
CA ASN A 56 -2.93 2.30 9.77
C ASN A 56 -3.08 2.85 8.35
N ALA A 57 -4.31 2.86 7.84
CA ALA A 57 -4.61 3.28 6.47
C ALA A 57 -4.32 4.76 6.22
N GLN A 58 -4.59 5.62 7.22
CA GLN A 58 -4.35 7.07 7.12
C GLN A 58 -2.85 7.38 7.04
N GLU A 59 -2.06 6.76 7.91
CA GLU A 59 -0.60 6.93 7.90
C GLU A 59 0.01 6.40 6.60
N ALA A 60 -0.44 5.23 6.12
CA ALA A 60 -0.01 4.68 4.85
C ALA A 60 -0.33 5.60 3.66
N GLN A 61 -1.52 6.23 3.67
CA GLN A 61 -1.90 7.21 2.66
C GLN A 61 -1.02 8.46 2.71
N LYS A 62 -0.79 9.03 3.90
CA LYS A 62 0.07 10.20 4.10
C LYS A 62 1.50 9.90 3.61
N ARG A 63 2.03 8.73 3.93
CA ARG A 63 3.37 8.30 3.49
C ARG A 63 3.46 8.20 1.97
N LYS A 64 2.46 7.61 1.32
CA LYS A 64 2.39 7.53 -0.15
C LYS A 64 2.41 8.93 -0.79
N MET A 65 1.64 9.87 -0.25
CA MET A 65 1.62 11.24 -0.77
C MET A 65 2.96 11.95 -0.58
N LYS A 66 3.59 11.81 0.59
CA LYS A 66 4.93 12.36 0.85
C LYS A 66 5.97 11.83 -0.14
N LEU A 67 6.00 10.52 -0.37
CA LEU A 67 6.93 9.88 -1.33
C LEU A 67 6.68 10.34 -2.77
N ARG A 68 5.44 10.64 -3.13
CA ARG A 68 5.10 11.19 -4.45
C ARG A 68 5.66 12.60 -4.61
N LEU A 69 5.41 13.48 -3.64
CA LEU A 69 5.91 14.86 -3.64
C LEU A 69 7.44 14.92 -3.66
N GLU A 70 8.11 14.06 -2.88
CA GLU A 70 9.58 13.97 -2.88
C GLU A 70 10.14 13.56 -4.26
N ARG A 71 9.46 12.66 -4.97
CA ARG A 71 9.87 12.27 -6.33
C ARG A 71 9.65 13.39 -7.33
N GLU A 72 8.50 14.06 -7.27
CA GLU A 72 8.18 15.19 -8.14
C GLU A 72 9.19 16.33 -7.93
N ARG A 73 9.53 16.63 -6.67
CA ARG A 73 10.58 17.61 -6.34
C ARG A 73 11.95 17.24 -6.91
N LYS A 74 12.38 15.99 -6.75
CA LYS A 74 13.66 15.52 -7.32
C LYS A 74 13.71 15.57 -8.85
N ILE A 75 12.58 15.35 -9.51
CA ILE A 75 12.50 15.49 -10.97
C ILE A 75 12.62 16.95 -11.36
N ALA A 76 11.95 17.85 -10.63
CA ALA A 76 12.04 19.29 -10.87
C ALA A 76 13.43 19.88 -10.57
N GLU A 77 14.16 19.34 -9.59
CA GLU A 77 15.54 19.76 -9.27
C GLU A 77 16.58 19.26 -10.29
N ASN A 78 16.27 18.22 -11.07
CA ASN A 78 17.17 17.62 -12.06
C ASN A 78 16.84 18.00 -13.53
N ASN A 79 15.81 18.82 -13.75
CA ASN A 79 15.42 19.38 -15.05
C ASN A 79 15.74 20.87 -15.10
#